data_AF-A0A4R3MPS0-F1
#
_entry.id   AF-A0A4R3MPS0-F1
#
_cell.length_a   1.000
_cell.length_b   1.000
_cell.length_c   1.000
_cell.angle_alpha   90.00
_cell.angle_beta   90.00
_cell.angle_gamma   90.00
#
_symmetry.space_group_name_H-M   'P 1'
#
loop_
_entity.id
_entity.type
_entity.pdbx_description
1 polymer ?
#
loop_
_entity_poly.entity_id
_entity_poly.type
_entity_poly.pdbx_seq_one_letter_code
_entity_poly.pdbx_strand_id
1 'polypeptide(L)'
;MLNSIYEERQRQDDKYHISLSLSREEYSAIYGQDISKSKAQEIVEEYLQWKEDDGRPDNITIFDYPESDIINIELDLHYLGNDHTGYENGTK
;
A
#
# COMPACT_ATOMS: atom_id res chain seq x y z
N MET A 1 15.38 5.74 -6.59
CA MET A 1 14.28 5.99 -5.64
C MET A 1 13.10 6.51 -6.42
N LEU A 2 11.90 6.05 -6.10
CA LEU A 2 10.65 6.63 -6.61
C LEU A 2 10.51 8.02 -5.99
N ASN A 3 10.35 9.05 -6.81
CA ASN A 3 10.35 10.43 -6.30
C ASN A 3 8.93 10.95 -6.08
N SER A 4 7.95 10.42 -6.83
CA SER A 4 6.57 10.91 -6.81
C SER A 4 5.58 9.75 -6.70
N ILE A 5 5.31 9.32 -5.46
CA ILE A 5 4.18 8.43 -5.14
C ILE A 5 3.05 9.28 -4.58
N TYR A 6 1.87 9.21 -5.22
CA TYR A 6 0.64 9.77 -4.70
C TYR A 6 -0.11 8.70 -3.90
N GLU A 7 -0.34 8.96 -2.61
CA GLU A 7 -1.09 8.08 -1.72
C GLU A 7 -2.54 8.55 -1.58
N GLU A 8 -3.48 7.64 -1.79
CA GLU A 8 -4.85 7.75 -1.26
C GLU A 8 -5.06 6.68 -0.19
N ARG A 9 -5.64 7.06 0.95
CA ARG A 9 -5.89 6.18 2.08
C ARG A 9 -7.34 6.28 2.52
N GLN A 10 -8.02 5.14 2.56
CA GLN A 10 -9.40 5.01 2.99
C GLN A 10 -9.50 4.06 4.18
N ARG A 11 -10.07 4.52 5.29
CA ARG A 11 -10.33 3.65 6.44
C ARG A 11 -11.49 2.71 6.12
N GLN A 12 -11.28 1.41 6.31
CA GLN A 12 -12.31 0.39 6.19
C GLN A 12 -12.33 -0.41 7.48
N ASP A 13 -13.36 -0.21 8.33
CA ASP A 13 -13.52 -0.89 9.62
C ASP A 13 -12.22 -1.00 10.45
N ASP A 14 -11.56 -2.16 10.39
CA ASP A 14 -10.36 -2.56 11.13
C ASP A 14 -9.03 -2.33 10.39
N LYS A 15 -9.10 -1.97 9.10
CA LYS A 15 -7.95 -1.81 8.21
C LYS A 15 -7.98 -0.48 7.44
N TYR A 16 -6.91 -0.22 6.68
CA TYR A 16 -6.85 0.86 5.72
C TYR A 16 -6.66 0.30 4.32
N HIS A 17 -7.51 0.68 3.39
CA HIS A 17 -7.24 0.46 1.98
C HIS A 17 -6.39 1.61 1.47
N ILE A 18 -5.27 1.29 0.84
CA ILE A 18 -4.31 2.27 0.31
C ILE A 18 -4.14 2.05 -1.18
N SER A 19 -4.16 3.15 -1.92
CA SER A 19 -3.83 3.20 -3.34
C SER A 19 -2.58 4.07 -3.52
N LEU A 20 -1.53 3.50 -4.09
CA LEU A 20 -0.29 4.18 -4.43
C LEU A 20 -0.21 4.36 -5.95
N SER A 21 -0.31 5.59 -6.40
CA SER A 21 -0.17 5.93 -7.83
C SER A 21 1.20 6.51 -8.12
N LEU A 22 1.83 6.02 -9.18
CA LEU A 22 3.12 6.50 -9.66
C LEU A 22 3.15 6.50 -11.19
N SER A 23 4.03 7.32 -11.78
CA SER A 23 4.21 7.34 -13.23
C SER A 23 4.82 6.01 -13.71
N ARG A 24 4.37 5.54 -14.88
CA ARG A 24 4.95 4.36 -15.53
C ARG A 24 6.40 4.59 -15.91
N GLU A 25 6.77 5.82 -16.27
CA GLU A 25 8.15 6.21 -16.54
C GLU A 25 9.06 5.95 -15.32
N GLU A 26 8.70 6.45 -14.13
CA GLU A 26 9.50 6.24 -12.92
C GLU A 26 9.56 4.78 -12.50
N TYR A 27 8.44 4.05 -12.62
CA TYR A 27 8.42 2.61 -12.39
C TYR A 27 9.42 1.90 -13.32
N SER A 28 9.32 2.18 -14.62
CA SER A 28 10.12 1.51 -15.64
C SER A 28 11.60 1.86 -15.55
N ALA A 29 11.94 3.04 -15.05
CA ALA A 29 13.33 3.44 -14.82
C ALA A 29 14.04 2.60 -13.73
N ILE A 30 13.28 2.04 -12.78
CA ILE A 30 13.81 1.26 -11.65
C ILE A 30 13.62 -0.24 -11.87
N TYR A 31 12.43 -0.65 -12.30
CA TYR A 31 11.99 -2.04 -12.37
C TYR A 31 11.92 -2.60 -13.79
N GLY A 32 12.16 -1.77 -14.81
CA GLY A 32 11.98 -2.15 -16.21
C GLY A 32 10.52 -2.32 -16.60
N GLN A 33 10.25 -3.10 -17.64
CA GLN A 33 8.87 -3.30 -18.13
C GLN A 33 8.13 -4.47 -17.44
N ASP A 34 8.75 -5.14 -16.47
CA ASP A 34 8.12 -6.24 -15.74
C ASP A 34 7.17 -5.70 -14.67
N ILE A 35 5.87 -5.86 -14.89
CA ILE A 35 4.83 -5.45 -13.94
C ILE A 35 4.35 -6.70 -13.21
N SER A 36 4.88 -6.92 -12.01
CA SER A 36 4.58 -8.12 -11.22
C SER A 36 4.26 -7.80 -9.77
N LYS A 37 3.51 -8.70 -9.12
CA LYS A 37 3.18 -8.60 -7.69
C LYS A 37 4.44 -8.50 -6.81
N SER A 38 5.53 -9.18 -7.19
CA SER A 38 6.78 -9.12 -6.44
C SER A 38 7.37 -7.71 -6.40
N LYS A 39 7.28 -6.97 -7.51
CA LYS A 39 7.72 -5.58 -7.59
C LYS A 39 6.80 -4.62 -6.86
N ALA A 40 5.49 -4.89 -6.92
CA ALA A 40 4.52 -4.14 -6.12
C ALA A 40 4.80 -4.28 -4.61
N GLN A 41 5.12 -5.49 -4.15
CA GLN A 41 5.46 -5.74 -2.76
C GLN A 41 6.73 -5.00 -2.33
N GLU A 42 7.79 -5.05 -3.15
CA GLU A 42 9.04 -4.31 -2.91
C GLU A 42 8.78 -2.80 -2.77
N ILE A 43 8.00 -2.21 -3.68
CA ILE A 43 7.63 -0.79 -3.63
C ILE A 43 6.85 -0.44 -2.36
N VAL A 44 5.88 -1.27 -1.97
CA VAL A 44 5.08 -1.06 -0.77
C VAL A 44 5.95 -1.12 0.48
N GLU A 45 6.85 -2.10 0.58
CA GLU A 45 7.76 -2.24 1.72
C GLU A 45 8.70 -1.02 1.84
N GLU A 46 9.32 -0.59 0.73
CA GLU A 46 10.15 0.61 0.69
C GLU A 46 9.35 1.87 1.06
N TYR A 47 8.11 1.99 0.57
CA TYR A 47 7.23 3.12 0.86
C TYR A 47 6.88 3.22 2.34
N LEU A 48 6.47 2.11 2.96
CA LEU A 48 6.15 2.06 4.38
C LEU A 48 7.38 2.33 5.24
N GLN A 49 8.54 1.79 4.87
CA GLN A 49 9.80 2.07 5.54
C GLN A 49 10.16 3.57 5.47
N TRP A 50 10.01 4.20 4.29
CA TRP A 50 10.25 5.63 4.12
C TRP A 50 9.30 6.50 4.95
N LYS A 51 8.05 6.06 5.12
CA LYS A 51 7.06 6.74 5.97
C LYS A 51 7.23 6.48 7.47
N GLU A 52 8.15 5.59 7.87
CA GLU A 52 8.22 5.06 9.23
C GLU A 52 6.87 4.49 9.70
N ASP A 53 6.11 3.87 8.78
CA ASP A 53 4.77 3.33 9.02
C ASP A 53 4.87 1.84 9.40
N ASP A 54 4.50 1.52 10.64
CA ASP A 54 4.53 0.15 11.19
C ASP A 54 3.39 -0.75 10.68
N GLY A 55 2.58 -0.27 9.75
CA GLY A 55 1.53 -1.05 9.12
C GLY A 55 2.04 -2.34 8.47
N ARG A 56 1.18 -3.36 8.43
CA ARG A 56 1.43 -4.64 7.78
C ARG A 56 0.60 -4.73 6.51
N PRO A 57 1.22 -4.69 5.33
CA PRO A 57 0.49 -4.72 4.07
C PRO A 57 0.01 -6.14 3.75
N ASP A 58 -1.18 -6.24 3.19
CA ASP A 58 -1.80 -7.45 2.66
C ASP A 58 -2.58 -7.14 1.37
N ASN A 59 -3.05 -8.17 0.66
CA ASN A 59 -3.87 -8.06 -0.56
C ASN A 59 -3.28 -7.17 -1.67
N ILE A 60 -1.94 -7.10 -1.73
CA ILE A 60 -1.22 -6.25 -2.69
C ILE A 60 -1.54 -6.67 -4.13
N THR A 61 -2.05 -5.71 -4.91
CA THR A 61 -2.39 -5.84 -6.32
C THR A 61 -1.79 -4.68 -7.11
N ILE A 62 -1.30 -4.95 -8.32
CA ILE A 62 -0.72 -3.94 -9.22
C ILE A 62 -1.53 -3.84 -10.50
N PHE A 63 -1.79 -2.62 -10.93
CA PHE A 63 -2.55 -2.27 -12.12
C PHE A 63 -1.71 -1.40 -13.05
N ASP A 64 -1.70 -1.78 -14.33
CA ASP A 64 -1.10 -0.99 -15.41
C ASP A 64 -2.21 -0.24 -16.16
N TYR A 65 -2.15 1.09 -16.14
CA TYR A 65 -3.04 1.96 -16.89
C TYR A 65 -2.28 2.64 -18.03
N PRO A 66 -2.12 1.98 -19.20
CA PRO A 66 -1.32 2.50 -20.31
C PRO A 66 -1.84 3.81 -20.90
N GLU A 67 -3.16 4.02 -20.88
CA GLU A 67 -3.80 5.23 -21.42
C GLU A 67 -3.45 6.51 -20.64
N SER A 68 -3.17 6.38 -19.34
CA SER A 68 -2.83 7.49 -18.46
C SER A 68 -1.37 7.52 -18.03
N ASP A 69 -0.56 6.56 -18.51
CA ASP A 69 0.84 6.36 -18.12
C ASP A 69 1.05 6.22 -16.60
N ILE A 70 0.11 5.53 -15.94
CA ILE A 70 0.09 5.35 -14.48
C ILE A 70 0.21 3.87 -14.14
N ILE A 71 1.06 3.56 -13.16
CA ILE A 71 1.00 2.32 -12.40
C ILE A 71 0.31 2.62 -11.07
N ASN A 72 -0.64 1.77 -10.70
CA ASN A 72 -1.33 1.85 -9.43
C ASN A 72 -1.09 0.57 -8.63
N ILE A 73 -0.83 0.71 -7.34
CA ILE A 73 -0.70 -0.40 -6.41
C ILE A 73 -1.76 -0.23 -5.33
N GLU A 74 -2.66 -1.20 -5.24
CA GLU A 74 -3.64 -1.27 -4.17
C GLU A 74 -3.19 -2.27 -3.12
N LEU A 75 -3.39 -1.93 -1.85
CA LEU A 75 -3.11 -2.81 -0.73
C LEU A 75 -4.08 -2.54 0.44
N ASP A 76 -4.18 -3.53 1.32
CA ASP A 76 -4.77 -3.36 2.64
C ASP A 76 -3.65 -3.23 3.68
N LEU A 77 -3.79 -2.31 4.62
CA LEU A 77 -2.82 -2.06 5.69
C LEU A 77 -3.46 -2.31 7.06
N HIS A 78 -2.87 -3.24 7.81
CA HIS A 78 -3.29 -3.59 9.16
C HIS A 78 -2.30 -3.05 10.19
N TYR A 79 -2.80 -2.42 11.26
CA TYR A 79 -1.98 -1.93 12.36
C TYR A 79 -2.05 -2.90 13.55
N LEU A 80 -0.90 -3.35 14.03
CA LEU A 80 -0.80 -4.14 15.27
C LEU A 80 -1.22 -3.24 16.44
N GLY A 81 -2.43 -3.48 16.96
CA GLY A 81 -3.05 -2.65 18.01
C GLY A 81 -4.50 -2.26 17.74
N ASN A 82 -5.03 -2.51 16.53
CA ASN A 82 -6.46 -2.38 16.23
C ASN A 82 -7.28 -3.61 16.67
N ASP A 83 -6.64 -4.62 17.25
CA ASP A 83 -7.29 -5.61 18.10
C ASP A 83 -7.74 -4.88 19.37
N HIS A 84 -8.87 -4.17 19.28
CA HIS A 84 -9.60 -3.76 20.48
C HIS A 84 -9.88 -5.04 21.26
N THR A 85 -9.09 -5.28 22.30
CA THR A 85 -9.49 -6.12 23.42
C THR A 85 -10.91 -5.71 23.75
N GLY A 86 -11.87 -6.58 23.46
CA GLY A 86 -13.26 -6.36 23.83
C GLY A 86 -13.27 -6.05 25.31
N TYR A 87 -13.60 -4.81 25.68
CA TYR A 87 -13.98 -4.50 27.03
C TYR A 87 -15.25 -5.28 27.31
N GLU A 88 -15.11 -6.51 27.77
CA GLU A 88 -16.21 -7.23 28.41
C GLU A 88 -16.67 -6.36 29.57
N ASN A 89 -17.88 -5.81 29.44
CA ASN A 89 -18.55 -5.08 30.50
C ASN A 89 -18.68 -6.01 31.72
N GLY A 90 -17.71 -5.92 32.63
CA GLY A 90 -17.77 -6.53 33.94
C GLY A 90 -18.95 -5.94 34.70
N THR A 91 -20.08 -6.63 34.65
CA THR A 91 -21.23 -6.38 35.49
C THR A 91 -20.82 -6.66 36.93
N LYS A 92 -20.91 -5.67 37.80
CA LYS A 92 -21.02 -5.87 39.25
C LYS A 92 -21.97 -4.84 39.84
#